data_AF-A0A536A6H4-F1
#
_entry.id   AF-A0A536A6H4-F1
#
_cell.length_a   1.000
_cell.length_b   1.000
_cell.length_c   1.000
_cell.angle_alpha   90.00
_cell.angle_beta   90.00
_cell.angle_gamma   90.00
#
_symmetry.space_group_name_H-M   'P 1'
#
loop_
_entity.id
_entity.type
_entity.pdbx_description
1 polymer ?
#
loop_
_entity_poly.entity_id
_entity_poly.type
_entity_poly.pdbx_seq_one_letter_code
_entity_poly.pdbx_strand_id
1 'polypeptide(L)' 'MSPLPQLEGIAPDTATVGPGGHLLVGGCDVVDVALRYGTPIYLYDEATIRARARAFREAVGGYPARAAVQYAA' A
#
# COMPACT_ATOMS: atom_id res chain seq x y z
N MET A 1 0.55 -12.10 12.73
CA MET A 1 1.97 -11.73 12.66
C MET A 1 2.23 -11.14 11.28
N SER A 2 2.93 -10.01 11.19
CA SER A 2 3.28 -9.41 9.90
C SER A 2 4.08 -10.42 9.06
N PRO A 3 3.79 -10.58 7.75
CA PRO A 3 4.56 -11.46 6.87
C PRO A 3 5.98 -10.93 6.61
N LEU A 4 6.25 -9.65 6.90
CA LEU A 4 7.54 -8.98 6.73
C LEU A 4 7.88 -8.17 8.00
N PRO A 5 8.26 -8.82 9.11
CA PRO A 5 8.42 -8.15 10.40
C PRO A 5 9.52 -7.08 10.40
N GLN A 6 10.58 -7.25 9.60
CA GLN A 6 11.66 -6.27 9.49
C GLN A 6 11.25 -5.00 8.71
N LEU A 7 10.14 -5.04 7.97
CA LEU A 7 9.63 -3.93 7.15
C LEU A 7 8.32 -3.37 7.69
N GLU A 8 7.98 -3.68 8.94
CA GLU A 8 6.76 -3.20 9.57
C GLU A 8 6.73 -1.66 9.59
N GLY A 9 5.61 -1.08 9.15
CA GLY A 9 5.46 0.37 9.00
C GLY A 9 6.17 0.99 7.80
N ILE A 10 6.93 0.20 7.02
CA ILE A 10 7.62 0.66 5.80
C ILE A 10 6.99 0.04 4.55
N ALA A 11 6.71 -1.27 4.57
CA ALA A 11 6.14 -1.97 3.43
C ALA A 11 4.66 -1.61 3.21
N PRO A 12 4.14 -1.74 1.97
CA PRO A 12 2.71 -1.67 1.71
C PRO A 12 1.92 -2.67 2.57
N ASP A 13 0.69 -2.31 2.92
CA ASP A 13 -0.18 -3.07 3.82
C ASP A 13 -0.46 -4.50 3.31
N THR A 14 -0.45 -4.72 1.99
CA THR A 14 -0.69 -6.06 1.39
C THR A 14 0.60 -6.83 1.05
N ALA A 15 1.76 -6.27 1.37
CA ALA A 15 3.04 -6.91 1.06
C ALA A 15 3.20 -8.21 1.85
N THR A 16 3.55 -9.30 1.15
CA THR A 16 3.80 -10.61 1.77
C THR A 16 4.87 -11.38 1.02
N VAL A 17 5.32 -12.49 1.59
CA VAL A 17 6.22 -13.44 0.92
C VAL A 17 5.39 -14.57 0.32
N GLY A 18 5.42 -14.71 -0.99
CA GLY A 18 4.74 -15.75 -1.75
C GLY A 18 5.51 -17.07 -1.79
N PRO A 19 4.96 -18.08 -2.50
CA PRO A 19 5.68 -19.32 -2.81
C PRO A 19 7.02 -19.02 -3.48
N GLY A 20 8.08 -19.77 -3.14
CA GLY A 20 9.42 -19.53 -3.68
C GLY A 20 10.16 -18.32 -3.10
N GLY A 21 9.59 -17.62 -2.10
CA GLY A 21 10.25 -16.52 -1.42
C GLY A 21 10.16 -15.17 -2.13
N HIS A 22 9.32 -15.07 -3.18
CA HIS A 22 9.12 -13.82 -3.91
C HIS A 22 8.28 -12.82 -3.11
N LEU A 23 8.54 -11.53 -3.32
CA LEU A 23 7.69 -10.46 -2.79
C LEU A 23 6.38 -10.42 -3.58
N LEU A 24 5.25 -10.49 -2.87
CA LEU A 24 3.94 -10.20 -3.42
C LEU A 24 3.45 -8.84 -2.92
N VAL A 25 2.88 -8.03 -3.81
CA VAL A 25 2.21 -6.76 -3.46
C VAL A 25 0.85 -6.73 -4.14
N GLY A 26 -0.22 -6.48 -3.39
CA GLY A 26 -1.59 -6.57 -3.92
C GLY A 26 -1.97 -7.96 -4.43
N GLY A 27 -1.25 -9.01 -4.01
CA GLY A 27 -1.37 -10.37 -4.53
C GLY A 27 -0.62 -10.63 -5.85
N CYS A 28 0.08 -9.64 -6.41
CA CYS A 28 0.90 -9.81 -7.61
C CYS A 28 2.35 -10.17 -7.25
N ASP A 29 2.92 -11.18 -7.93
CA ASP A 29 4.34 -11.49 -7.84
C ASP A 29 5.16 -10.39 -8.53
N VAL A 30 6.05 -9.75 -7.76
CA VAL A 30 6.87 -8.63 -8.25
C VAL A 30 7.85 -9.07 -9.35
N VAL A 31 8.29 -10.34 -9.35
CA VAL A 31 9.14 -10.89 -10.41
C VAL A 31 8.35 -10.96 -11.73
N ASP A 32 7.12 -11.47 -11.68
CA ASP A 32 6.25 -11.54 -12.85
C ASP A 32 5.90 -10.16 -13.39
N VAL A 33 5.64 -9.20 -12.50
CA VAL A 33 5.41 -7.78 -12.87
C VAL A 33 6.64 -7.21 -13.59
N ALA A 34 7.84 -7.42 -13.06
CA ALA A 34 9.07 -6.93 -13.67
C ALA A 34 9.34 -7.57 -15.05
N LEU A 35 9.09 -8.88 -15.20
CA LEU A 35 9.22 -9.57 -16.49
C LEU A 35 8.19 -9.06 -17.51
N ARG A 36 6.96 -8.78 -17.08
CA ARG A 36 5.87 -8.35 -17.96
C ARG A 36 5.99 -6.90 -18.42
N TYR A 37 6.37 -6.01 -17.52
CA TYR A 37 6.33 -4.55 -17.77
C TYR A 37 7.72 -3.91 -17.87
N GLY A 38 8.79 -4.66 -17.60
CA GLY A 38 10.16 -4.16 -17.60
C GLY A 38 10.50 -3.37 -16.33
N THR A 39 11.76 -2.94 -16.26
CA THR A 39 12.30 -2.13 -15.16
C THR A 39 13.02 -0.89 -15.70
N PRO A 40 13.00 0.25 -14.98
CA PRO A 40 12.35 0.47 -13.68
C PRO A 40 10.82 0.59 -13.76
N ILE A 41 10.13 0.13 -12.72
CA ILE A 41 8.67 0.27 -12.58
C ILE A 41 8.32 0.71 -11.15
N TYR A 42 7.37 1.64 -11.04
CA TYR A 42 6.74 1.97 -9.76
C TYR A 42 5.48 1.12 -9.58
N LEU A 43 5.41 0.42 -8.45
CA LEU A 43 4.26 -0.39 -8.07
C LEU A 43 3.55 0.26 -6.88
N TYR A 44 2.28 0.61 -7.06
CA TYR A 44 1.44 1.16 -6.00
C TYR A 44 0.49 0.09 -5.47
N ASP A 45 0.43 -0.05 -4.15
CA ASP A 45 -0.62 -0.83 -3.50
C ASP A 45 -1.85 0.05 -3.27
N GLU A 46 -2.89 -0.20 -4.05
CA GLU A 46 -4.16 0.51 -3.96
C GLU A 46 -4.82 0.36 -2.58
N ALA A 47 -4.73 -0.83 -1.97
CA ALA A 47 -5.33 -1.06 -0.66
C ALA A 47 -4.68 -0.18 0.40
N THR A 48 -3.35 -0.05 0.36
CA THR A 48 -2.59 0.87 1.21
C THR A 48 -3.06 2.31 1.00
N ILE A 49 -3.06 2.80 -0.24
CA ILE A 49 -3.45 4.20 -0.54
C ILE A 49 -4.87 4.50 -0.05
N ARG A 50 -5.82 3.59 -0.33
CA ARG A 50 -7.21 3.76 0.11
C ARG A 50 -7.37 3.66 1.63
N ALA A 51 -6.60 2.81 2.30
CA ALA A 51 -6.62 2.73 3.76
C ALA A 51 -6.15 4.03 4.39
N ARG A 52 -5.06 4.63 3.89
CA ARG A 52 -4.58 5.94 4.36
C ARG A 52 -5.62 7.05 4.11
N ALA A 53 -6.22 7.09 2.92
CA ALA A 53 -7.26 8.07 2.60
C ALA A 53 -8.50 7.93 3.51
N ARG A 54 -8.93 6.69 3.81
CA ARG A 54 -10.03 6.43 4.77
C ARG A 54 -9.68 6.90 6.17
N ALA A 55 -8.48 6.59 6.66
CA ALA A 55 -8.03 7.01 7.98
C ALA A 55 -8.04 8.54 8.15
N PHE A 56 -7.59 9.29 7.14
CA PHE A 56 -7.71 10.76 7.17
C PHE A 56 -9.15 11.24 7.22
N ARG A 57 -10.04 10.63 6.41
CA ARG A 57 -11.47 11.01 6.39
C ARG A 57 -12.16 10.71 7.73
N GLU A 58 -11.87 9.57 8.33
CA GLU A 58 -12.41 9.17 9.63
C GLU A 58 -11.92 10.12 10.73
N ALA A 59 -10.62 10.43 10.77
CA ALA A 59 -10.04 11.36 11.73
C ALA A 59 -10.62 12.78 11.60
N VAL A 60 -10.78 13.28 10.37
CA VAL A 60 -11.35 14.61 10.12
C VAL A 60 -12.87 14.65 10.36
N GLY A 61 -13.57 13.52 10.22
CA GLY A 61 -15.01 13.44 10.50
C GLY A 61 -15.40 13.78 11.95
N GLY A 62 -14.47 13.67 12.90
CA GLY A 62 -14.67 14.08 14.30
C GLY A 62 -14.39 15.56 14.58
N TYR A 63 -14.00 16.35 13.58
CA TYR A 63 -13.61 17.75 13.77
C TYR A 63 -14.85 18.65 13.99
N PRO A 64 -14.84 19.57 14.98
CA PRO A 64 -16.03 20.34 15.38
C PRO A 64 -16.48 21.43 14.40
N ALA A 65 -15.73 21.65 13.32
CA ALA A 65 -16.06 22.62 12.28
C ALA A 65 -16.05 21.97 10.90
N ARG A 66 -16.55 22.69 9.89
CA ARG A 66 -16.55 22.21 8.51
C ARG A 66 -15.10 22.00 8.04
N ALA A 67 -14.77 20.74 7.74
CA ALA A 67 -13.46 20.35 7.23
C ALA A 67 -13.62 19.39 6.05
N ALA A 68 -12.59 19.34 5.21
CA ALA A 68 -12.50 18.44 4.07
C ALA A 68 -11.08 17.89 3.96
N VAL A 69 -10.95 16.64 3.51
CA VAL A 69 -9.67 16.03 3.15
C VAL A 69 -9.44 16.28 1.67
N GLN A 70 -8.30 16.90 1.33
CA GLN A 70 -7.92 17.21 -0.05
C GLN A 70 -6.60 16.50 -0.40
N TYR A 71 -6.52 15.99 -1.62
CA TYR A 71 -5.28 15.50 -2.20
C TYR A 71 -4.48 16.70 -2.74
N ALA A 72 -3.20 16.80 -2.36
CA ALA A 72 -2.28 17.78 -2.92
C ALA A 72 -1.60 17.16 -4.15
N ALA A 73 -1.97 17.65 -5.32
CA ALA A 73 -1.46 17.20 -6.62
C ALA A 73 -0.26 18.04 -7.07
#